data_AF-A0A3B0SFC0-F1
#
_entry.id   AF-A0A3B0SFC0-F1
#
_cell.length_a   1.000
_cell.length_b   1.000
_cell.length_c   1.000
_cell.angle_alpha   90.00
_cell.angle_beta   90.00
_cell.angle_gamma   90.00
#
_symmetry.space_group_name_H-M   'P 1'
#
loop_
_entity.id
_entity.type
_entity.pdbx_description
1 polymer ?
#
loop_
_entity_poly.entity_id
_entity_poly.type
_entity_poly.pdbx_seq_one_letter_code
_entity_poly.pdbx_strand_id
1 'polypeptide(L)' 'MRVDVFDFDLPRELIALEPVVPRDASRLLHVTGDGLRDRNITDLPDLIRPGDLLVTN' A
#
# COMPACT_ATOMS: atom_id res chain seq x y z
N MET A 1 -7.22 -26.39 1.49
CA MET A 1 -7.08 -25.00 1.96
C MET A 1 -8.41 -24.31 1.74
N ARG A 2 -8.96 -23.61 2.75
CA ARG A 2 -10.16 -22.78 2.58
C ARG A 2 -9.69 -21.41 2.09
N VAL A 3 -10.03 -21.05 0.86
CA VAL A 3 -9.58 -19.81 0.19
C VAL A 3 -10.56 -18.66 0.39
N ASP A 4 -11.82 -19.01 0.64
CA ASP A 4 -12.95 -18.13 0.94
C ASP A 4 -12.73 -17.26 2.19
N VAL A 5 -11.89 -17.70 3.13
CA VAL A 5 -11.53 -16.90 4.31
C VAL A 5 -10.72 -15.64 3.99
N PHE A 6 -10.27 -15.49 2.73
CA PHE A 6 -9.55 -14.33 2.25
C PHE A 6 -10.36 -13.48 1.25
N ASP A 7 -11.63 -13.83 1.00
CA ASP A 7 -12.50 -13.06 0.11
C ASP A 7 -12.95 -11.74 0.77
N PHE A 8 -13.08 -10.71 -0.06
CA PHE A 8 -13.63 -9.41 0.31
C PHE A 8 -14.34 -8.77 -0.88
N ASP A 9 -15.29 -7.88 -0.61
CA ASP A 9 -15.99 -7.13 -1.65
C ASP A 9 -15.03 -6.11 -2.28
N LEU A 10 -14.63 -6.34 -3.53
CA LEU A 10 -13.81 -5.43 -4.33
C LEU A 10 -14.62 -4.88 -5.50
N PRO A 11 -15.18 -3.66 -5.38
CA PRO A 11 -15.80 -2.98 -6.50
C PRO A 11 -14.84 -2.84 -7.68
N ARG A 12 -15.32 -3.15 -8.88
CA ARG A 12 -14.50 -3.25 -10.09
C ARG A 12 -13.85 -1.91 -10.45
N GLU A 13 -14.53 -0.81 -10.15
CA GLU A 13 -14.09 0.57 -10.36
C GLU A 13 -12.88 0.97 -9.50
N LEU A 14 -12.60 0.23 -8.42
CA LEU A 14 -11.41 0.47 -7.57
C LEU A 14 -10.16 -0.24 -8.10
N ILE A 15 -10.29 -1.05 -9.15
CA ILE A 15 -9.16 -1.70 -9.81
C ILE A 15 -8.58 -0.73 -10.84
N ALA A 16 -7.41 -0.17 -10.53
CA ALA A 16 -6.71 0.72 -11.44
C ALA A 16 -6.41 0.03 -12.79
N LEU A 17 -6.86 0.64 -13.89
CA LEU A 17 -6.58 0.17 -15.25
C LEU A 17 -5.23 0.67 -15.78
N GLU A 18 -4.79 1.82 -15.28
CA GLU A 18 -3.53 2.48 -15.63
C GLU A 18 -2.87 3.01 -14.34
N PRO A 19 -1.53 3.10 -14.30
CA PRO A 19 -0.86 3.72 -13.17
C PRO A 19 -1.15 5.23 -13.11
N VAL A 20 -1.16 5.79 -11.90
CA VAL A 20 -1.16 7.25 -11.73
C VAL A 20 0.16 7.86 -12.25
N VAL A 21 0.07 9.07 -12.79
CA VAL A 21 1.21 9.87 -13.24
C VAL A 21 1.19 11.24 -12.56
N PRO A 22 2.25 11.63 -11.82
CA PRO A 22 3.50 10.91 -11.59
C PRO A 22 3.32 9.67 -10.68
N ARG A 23 4.24 8.69 -10.78
CA ARG A 23 4.11 7.37 -10.12
C ARG A 23 4.11 7.44 -8.59
N ASP A 24 4.83 8.40 -8.03
CA ASP A 24 4.95 8.64 -6.59
C ASP A 24 3.70 9.31 -5.98
N ALA A 25 2.77 9.80 -6.81
CA ALA A 25 1.45 10.26 -6.36
C ALA A 25 0.47 9.12 -6.03
N SER A 26 0.94 7.88 -6.01
CA SER A 26 0.14 6.73 -5.56
C SER A 26 -0.07 6.77 -4.05
N ARG A 27 -1.25 6.30 -3.61
CA ARG A 27 -1.60 6.16 -2.20
C ARG A 27 -0.79 5.04 -1.54
N LEU A 28 -0.46 5.23 -0.28
CA LEU A 28 0.17 4.26 0.61
C LEU A 28 -0.74 4.04 1.82
N LEU A 29 -1.18 2.81 2.06
CA LEU A 29 -1.89 2.46 3.29
C LEU A 29 -0.89 1.92 4.31
N HIS A 30 -0.61 2.69 5.37
CA HIS A 30 0.26 2.25 6.46
C HIS A 30 -0.55 1.49 7.50
N VAL A 31 -0.37 0.17 7.51
CA VAL A 31 -1.02 -0.77 8.44
C VAL A 31 -0.09 -1.04 9.62
N THR A 32 -0.53 -0.70 10.83
CA THR A 32 0.19 -0.94 12.09
C THR A 32 -0.69 -1.73 13.06
N GLY A 33 -0.11 -2.28 14.13
CA GLY A 33 -0.88 -2.88 15.21
C GLY A 33 -1.90 -1.91 15.85
N ASP A 34 -1.61 -0.61 15.79
CA ASP A 34 -2.45 0.45 16.36
C ASP A 34 -3.52 0.98 15.39
N GLY A 35 -3.55 0.48 14.15
CA GLY A 35 -4.57 0.84 13.16
C GLY A 35 -4.04 1.17 11.77
N LEU A 36 -4.92 1.77 10.97
CA LEU A 36 -4.73 2.09 9.55
C LEU A 36 -4.52 3.59 9.37
N ARG A 37 -3.57 3.97 8.51
CA ARG A 37 -3.32 5.38 8.16
C ARG A 37 -3.13 5.54 6.66
N ASP A 38 -3.93 6.40 6.05
CA ASP A 38 -3.74 6.83 4.66
C ASP A 38 -2.55 7.80 4.54
N ARG A 39 -1.70 7.55 3.55
CA ARG A 39 -0.49 8.31 3.20
C ARG A 39 -0.29 8.34 1.69
N ASN A 40 0.75 9.02 1.22
CA ASN A 40 1.25 8.93 -0.15
C ASN A 40 2.57 8.14 -0.18
N ILE A 41 2.93 7.60 -1.35
CA ILE A 41 4.20 6.89 -1.52
C ILE A 41 5.41 7.80 -1.25
N THR A 42 5.27 9.10 -1.50
CA THR A 42 6.27 10.11 -1.13
C THR A 42 6.57 10.17 0.37
N ASP A 43 5.67 9.69 1.23
CA ASP A 43 5.83 9.68 2.68
C ASP A 43 6.62 8.46 3.18
N LEU A 44 6.95 7.50 2.31
CA LEU A 44 7.69 6.28 2.67
C LEU A 44 9.03 6.57 3.38
N PRO A 45 9.84 7.57 2.98
CA PRO A 45 11.09 7.90 3.68
C PRO A 45 10.89 8.24 5.17
N ASP A 46 9.73 8.80 5.55
CA ASP A 46 9.42 9.15 6.94
C ASP A 46 9.04 7.91 7.78
N LEU A 47 8.77 6.77 7.13
CA LEU A 47 8.37 5.52 7.79
C LEU A 47 9.55 4.57 8.06
N ILE A 48 10.69 4.82 7.44
CA ILE A 48 11.90 4.01 7.59
C ILE A 48 12.93 4.74 8.45
N ARG A 49 13.77 3.98 9.14
CA ARG A 49 14.82 4.50 10.01
C ARG A 49 16.20 4.27 9.41
N PRO A 50 17.20 5.08 9.78
CA PRO A 50 18.59 4.76 9.49
C PRO A 50 18.93 3.35 9.99
N GLY A 51 19.46 2.52 9.08
CA GLY A 51 19.79 1.12 9.36
C GLY A 51 18.78 0.10 8.82
N ASP A 52 17.59 0.54 8.37
CA ASP A 52 16.63 -0.33 7.69
C ASP A 52 17.14 -0.71 6.29
N LEU A 53 16.80 -1.93 5.84
CA LEU A 53 17.15 -2.46 4.53
C LEU A 53 15.89 -2.61 3.66
N LEU A 54 15.84 -1.85 2.56
CA LEU A 54 14.82 -2.04 1.53
C LEU A 54 15.29 -3.10 0.52
N VAL A 55 14.56 -4.20 0.41
CA VAL A 55 14.83 -5.26 -0.56
C VAL A 55 13.84 -5.15 -1.71
N THR A 56 14.35 -5.09 -2.95
CA THR A 56 13.56 -4.99 -4.18
C THR A 56 13.86 -6.16 -5.12
N ASN A 57 12.92 -6.48 -6.03
CA ASN A 57 13.06 -7.47 -7.09
C ASN A 57 12.99 -6.79 -8.46
#